data_AF-A0A1B6KTS3-F1
#
_entry.id   AF-A0A1B6KTS3-F1
#
_cell.length_a   1.000
_cell.length_b   1.000
_cell.length_c   1.000
_cell.angle_alpha   90.00
_cell.angle_beta   90.00
_cell.angle_gamma   90.00
#
_symmetry.space_group_name_H-M   'P 1'
#
loop_
_entity.id
_entity.type
_entity.pdbx_description
1 polymer ?
#
loop_
_entity_poly.entity_id
_entity_poly.type
_entity_poly.pdbx_seq_one_letter_code
_entity_poly.pdbx_strand_id
1 'polypeptide(L)'
;SADFEMRVKDVHQFNKTNRWKKRGISLVPMDYPFSYLGNYHSMVSVYGEDGSVSITHGCVEMGQGLNTKVAQVCAYILGVDVENISIKPYFSLTAPNAAPTGGSSGSESAAYATKIACEEIVKRLEPFKKENPTATWKELVAKAKANQVNLNASHMFTPRDDVKSYHIYGVAAIEVEVDILTGQHQVLRADILEDAGISLSPEVDLGQIEGAFV
;
A
#
# COMPACT_ATOMS: atom_id res chain seq x y z
N SER A 1 -17.92 7.49 -18.49
CA SER A 1 -18.05 6.61 -17.31
C SER A 1 -19.13 7.12 -16.37
N ALA A 2 -19.08 8.39 -15.93
CA ALA A 2 -20.05 8.95 -14.99
C ALA A 2 -21.33 9.55 -15.65
N ASP A 3 -21.34 9.72 -16.97
CA ASP A 3 -22.43 10.34 -17.75
C ASP A 3 -22.92 11.68 -17.16
N PHE A 4 -21.97 12.50 -16.72
CA PHE A 4 -22.22 13.65 -15.85
C PHE A 4 -23.18 14.66 -16.48
N GLU A 5 -22.96 15.06 -17.74
CA GLU A 5 -23.79 16.04 -18.43
C GLU A 5 -25.23 15.55 -18.65
N MET A 6 -25.40 14.24 -18.82
CA MET A 6 -26.72 13.62 -18.93
C MET A 6 -27.44 13.69 -17.58
N ARG A 7 -26.77 13.26 -16.51
CA ARG A 7 -27.33 13.28 -15.15
C ARG A 7 -27.63 14.68 -14.64
N VAL A 8 -26.84 15.69 -15.02
CA VAL A 8 -27.16 17.10 -14.75
C VAL A 8 -28.52 17.48 -15.33
N LYS A 9 -28.83 17.06 -16.57
CA LYS A 9 -30.15 17.32 -17.17
C LYS A 9 -31.27 16.59 -16.43
N ASP A 10 -31.03 15.35 -16.03
CA ASP A 10 -32.00 14.54 -15.27
C ASP A 10 -32.29 15.15 -13.90
N VAL A 11 -31.26 15.62 -13.19
CA VAL A 11 -31.39 16.36 -11.93
C VAL A 11 -32.23 17.62 -12.10
N HIS A 12 -31.98 18.42 -13.16
CA HIS A 12 -32.80 19.59 -13.45
C HIS A 12 -34.26 19.24 -13.73
N GLN A 13 -34.50 18.15 -14.48
CA GLN A 13 -35.85 17.70 -14.79
C GLN A 13 -36.60 17.18 -13.55
N PHE A 14 -35.91 16.40 -12.71
CA PHE A 14 -36.44 15.95 -11.41
C PHE A 14 -36.81 17.14 -10.54
N ASN A 15 -35.95 18.15 -10.46
CA ASN A 15 -36.18 19.34 -9.64
C ASN A 15 -37.34 20.21 -10.12
N LYS A 16 -37.72 20.18 -11.41
CA LYS A 16 -38.91 20.88 -11.92
C LYS A 16 -40.22 20.21 -11.50
N THR A 17 -40.21 18.89 -11.38
CA THR A 17 -41.41 18.07 -11.16
C THR A 17 -41.63 17.67 -9.70
N ASN A 18 -40.61 17.83 -8.84
CA ASN A 18 -40.67 17.48 -7.43
C ASN A 18 -40.51 18.72 -6.54
N ARG A 19 -41.53 19.07 -5.75
CA ARG A 19 -41.49 20.27 -4.88
C ARG A 19 -40.67 20.05 -3.61
N TRP A 20 -40.90 18.91 -2.95
CA TRP A 20 -40.38 18.62 -1.60
C TRP A 20 -39.16 17.70 -1.59
N LYS A 21 -38.82 17.11 -2.74
CA LYS A 21 -37.58 16.37 -2.95
C LYS A 21 -36.78 17.06 -4.03
N LYS A 22 -35.48 17.25 -3.80
CA LYS A 22 -34.56 17.83 -4.77
C LYS A 22 -33.35 16.93 -4.93
N ARG A 23 -32.81 16.90 -6.13
CA ARG A 23 -31.52 16.28 -6.42
C ARG A 23 -30.45 17.33 -6.65
N GLY A 24 -29.23 16.97 -6.33
CA GLY A 24 -28.02 17.71 -6.65
C GLY A 24 -26.97 16.77 -7.20
N ILE A 25 -26.16 17.25 -8.14
CA ILE A 25 -24.99 16.54 -8.64
C ILE A 25 -23.81 17.51 -8.69
N SER A 26 -22.64 17.05 -8.28
CA SER A 26 -21.40 17.83 -8.30
C SER A 26 -20.23 16.98 -8.80
N LEU A 27 -19.27 17.64 -9.45
CA LEU A 27 -18.00 17.04 -9.86
C LEU A 27 -16.87 17.84 -9.22
N VAL A 28 -16.02 17.17 -8.46
CA VAL A 28 -14.97 17.81 -7.66
C VAL A 28 -13.63 17.15 -7.97
N PRO A 29 -12.62 17.90 -8.46
CA PRO A 29 -11.26 17.39 -8.59
C PRO A 29 -10.53 17.41 -7.24
N MET A 30 -9.55 16.51 -7.10
CA MET A 30 -8.63 16.42 -5.96
C MET A 30 -7.20 16.56 -6.47
N ASP A 31 -6.41 17.36 -5.76
CA ASP A 31 -4.96 17.41 -5.85
C ASP A 31 -4.42 17.27 -4.42
N TYR A 32 -3.88 16.10 -4.10
CA TYR A 32 -3.33 15.79 -2.79
C TYR A 32 -1.80 15.74 -2.86
N PRO A 33 -1.09 16.75 -2.31
CA PRO A 33 0.37 16.76 -2.28
C PRO A 33 0.86 15.73 -1.26
N PHE A 34 1.50 14.67 -1.74
CA PHE A 34 2.09 13.64 -0.91
C PHE A 34 3.58 13.88 -0.69
N SER A 35 4.06 13.64 0.53
CA SER A 35 5.48 13.73 0.88
C SER A 35 5.86 12.69 1.92
N TYR A 36 7.06 12.14 1.79
CA TYR A 36 7.59 11.20 2.77
C TYR A 36 7.97 11.90 4.08
N LEU A 37 7.48 11.35 5.18
CA LEU A 37 7.73 11.87 6.52
C LEU A 37 8.15 10.76 7.47
N GLY A 38 9.07 11.10 8.38
CA GLY A 38 9.52 10.18 9.42
C GLY A 38 10.48 9.10 8.92
N ASN A 39 10.85 8.21 9.82
CA ASN A 39 11.76 7.10 9.55
C ASN A 39 11.12 5.79 9.99
N TYR A 40 11.30 4.74 9.18
CA TYR A 40 10.66 3.45 9.40
C TYR A 40 11.64 2.32 9.14
N HIS A 41 11.83 1.47 10.13
CA HIS A 41 12.74 0.33 10.02
C HIS A 41 12.03 -0.87 9.40
N SER A 42 12.77 -1.71 8.67
CA SER A 42 12.36 -3.07 8.33
C SER A 42 13.55 -4.01 8.48
N MET A 43 13.32 -5.16 9.09
CA MET A 43 14.31 -6.23 9.25
C MET A 43 13.74 -7.52 8.66
N VAL A 44 14.52 -8.14 7.78
CA VAL A 44 14.20 -9.38 7.08
C VAL A 44 15.19 -10.45 7.55
N SER A 45 14.64 -11.60 7.97
CA SER A 45 15.43 -12.77 8.41
C SER A 45 15.01 -13.99 7.61
N VAL A 46 15.96 -14.63 6.94
CA VAL A 46 15.74 -15.88 6.21
C VAL A 46 16.33 -17.05 6.98
N TYR A 47 15.53 -18.10 7.17
CA TYR A 47 15.94 -19.28 7.93
C TYR A 47 16.55 -20.34 7.01
N GLY A 48 17.82 -20.65 7.21
CA GLY A 48 18.58 -21.51 6.31
C GLY A 48 18.22 -23.01 6.35
N GLU A 49 17.38 -23.47 7.27
CA GLU A 49 16.93 -24.88 7.31
C GLU A 49 15.72 -25.13 6.40
N ASP A 50 14.73 -24.24 6.44
CA ASP A 50 13.44 -24.43 5.74
C ASP A 50 13.16 -23.39 4.65
N GLY A 51 13.96 -22.32 4.59
CA GLY A 51 13.80 -21.20 3.68
C GLY A 51 12.65 -20.26 4.02
N SER A 52 12.03 -20.39 5.19
CA SER A 52 11.02 -19.44 5.63
C SER A 52 11.63 -18.05 5.86
N VAL A 53 10.79 -17.01 5.80
CA VAL A 53 11.20 -15.61 5.94
C VAL A 53 10.36 -14.92 7.01
N SER A 54 11.02 -14.29 7.97
CA SER A 54 10.37 -13.42 8.96
C SER A 54 10.69 -11.96 8.69
N ILE A 55 9.67 -11.10 8.74
CA ILE A 55 9.83 -9.65 8.60
C ILE A 55 9.26 -8.97 9.84
N THR A 56 9.95 -7.97 10.37
CA THR A 56 9.38 -7.01 11.32
C THR A 56 9.68 -5.60 10.83
N HIS A 57 8.71 -4.70 10.92
CA HIS A 57 8.85 -3.32 10.47
C HIS A 57 8.27 -2.32 11.47
N GLY A 58 8.66 -1.05 11.31
CA GLY A 58 8.33 0.06 12.21
C GLY A 58 6.93 0.64 12.03
N CYS A 59 6.15 0.19 11.04
CA CYS A 59 4.78 0.65 10.82
C CYS A 59 3.74 -0.24 11.50
N VAL A 60 2.57 0.33 11.78
CA VAL A 60 1.44 -0.32 12.43
C VAL A 60 0.36 -0.67 11.40
N GLU A 61 -0.02 -1.95 11.36
CA GLU A 61 -1.21 -2.41 10.63
C GLU A 61 -2.48 -2.00 11.38
N MET A 62 -3.37 -1.29 10.70
CA MET A 62 -4.65 -0.79 11.23
C MET A 62 -5.80 -0.98 10.23
N GLY A 63 -5.65 -1.88 9.25
CA GLY A 63 -6.65 -2.22 8.25
C GLY A 63 -6.32 -1.73 6.84
N GLN A 64 -5.22 -0.99 6.66
CA GLN A 64 -4.77 -0.46 5.37
C GLN A 64 -4.00 -1.48 4.51
N GLY A 65 -3.82 -2.72 5.00
CA GLY A 65 -3.16 -3.80 4.27
C GLY A 65 -1.65 -3.60 4.12
N LEU A 66 -1.04 -2.90 5.07
CA LEU A 66 0.39 -2.62 5.11
C LEU A 66 1.23 -3.90 5.20
N ASN A 67 0.85 -4.82 6.07
CA ASN A 67 1.53 -6.10 6.24
C ASN A 67 1.48 -6.94 4.96
N THR A 68 0.33 -6.95 4.28
CA THR A 68 0.12 -7.63 3.00
C THR A 68 1.06 -7.07 1.93
N LYS A 69 1.10 -5.74 1.80
CA LYS A 69 1.98 -5.05 0.85
C LYS A 69 3.46 -5.35 1.10
N VAL A 70 3.91 -5.32 2.37
CA VAL A 70 5.29 -5.64 2.73
C VAL A 70 5.63 -7.10 2.38
N ALA A 71 4.73 -8.04 2.66
CA ALA A 71 4.94 -9.44 2.31
C ALA A 71 5.04 -9.64 0.79
N GLN A 72 4.16 -9.02 0.01
CA GLN A 72 4.19 -9.06 -1.46
C GLN A 72 5.52 -8.52 -2.02
N VAL A 73 6.04 -7.41 -1.49
CA VAL A 73 7.34 -6.86 -1.92
C VAL A 73 8.48 -7.81 -1.59
N CYS A 74 8.49 -8.38 -0.39
CA CYS A 74 9.54 -9.33 -0.01
C CYS A 74 9.50 -10.59 -0.88
N ALA A 75 8.31 -11.15 -1.14
CA ALA A 75 8.11 -12.30 -2.03
C ALA A 75 8.66 -12.03 -3.42
N TYR A 76 8.31 -10.87 -3.98
CA TYR A 76 8.75 -10.44 -5.30
C TYR A 76 10.29 -10.31 -5.39
N ILE A 77 10.92 -9.65 -4.43
CA ILE A 77 12.38 -9.41 -4.45
C ILE A 77 13.17 -10.71 -4.21
N LEU A 78 12.71 -11.56 -3.29
CA LEU A 78 13.39 -12.83 -3.00
C LEU A 78 13.07 -13.93 -4.02
N GLY A 79 12.01 -13.78 -4.81
CA GLY A 79 11.56 -14.78 -5.77
C GLY A 79 10.97 -16.02 -5.10
N VAL A 80 10.16 -15.82 -4.05
CA VAL A 80 9.51 -16.89 -3.27
C VAL A 80 8.01 -16.63 -3.14
N ASP A 81 7.24 -17.67 -2.86
CA ASP A 81 5.81 -17.52 -2.60
C ASP A 81 5.54 -16.75 -1.30
N VAL A 82 4.46 -15.97 -1.26
CA VAL A 82 4.10 -15.12 -0.12
C VAL A 82 3.83 -15.94 1.16
N GLU A 83 3.43 -17.19 1.00
CA GLU A 83 3.19 -18.17 2.07
C GLU A 83 4.48 -18.52 2.83
N ASN A 84 5.65 -18.31 2.23
CA ASN A 84 6.93 -18.47 2.93
C ASN A 84 7.25 -17.29 3.87
N ILE A 85 6.44 -16.23 3.84
CA ILE A 85 6.71 -14.96 4.53
C ILE A 85 5.77 -14.82 5.72
N SER A 86 6.35 -14.52 6.87
CA SER A 86 5.62 -14.23 8.09
C SER A 86 5.99 -12.84 8.60
N ILE A 87 5.00 -11.94 8.61
CA ILE A 87 5.12 -10.66 9.30
C ILE A 87 5.03 -10.90 10.81
N LYS A 88 6.00 -10.38 11.55
CA LYS A 88 6.07 -10.41 13.01
C LYS A 88 5.55 -9.10 13.59
N PRO A 89 5.05 -9.11 14.83
CA PRO A 89 4.57 -7.90 15.47
C PRO A 89 5.64 -6.79 15.48
N TYR A 90 5.16 -5.55 15.52
CA TYR A 90 6.00 -4.39 15.78
C TYR A 90 6.67 -4.52 17.15
N PHE A 91 7.97 -4.27 17.21
CA PHE A 91 8.73 -4.14 18.46
C PHE A 91 9.70 -2.96 18.38
N SER A 92 9.70 -2.10 19.39
CA SER A 92 10.61 -0.94 19.43
C SER A 92 12.09 -1.36 19.47
N LEU A 93 12.39 -2.59 19.91
CA LEU A 93 13.74 -3.16 19.85
C LEU A 93 14.24 -3.32 18.41
N THR A 94 13.37 -3.76 17.50
CA THR A 94 13.71 -3.99 16.08
C THR A 94 13.35 -2.80 15.20
N ALA A 95 12.70 -1.77 15.73
CA ALA A 95 12.34 -0.55 15.01
C ALA A 95 12.50 0.69 15.91
N PRO A 96 13.74 1.04 16.31
CA PRO A 96 13.98 2.20 17.14
C PRO A 96 13.63 3.49 16.38
N ASN A 97 13.15 4.49 17.12
CA ASN A 97 12.81 5.82 16.61
C ASN A 97 11.76 5.85 15.50
N ALA A 98 10.97 4.77 15.30
CA ALA A 98 9.95 4.74 14.26
C ALA A 98 8.95 5.89 14.43
N ALA A 99 8.65 6.57 13.33
CA ALA A 99 7.63 7.61 13.30
C ALA A 99 6.21 7.00 13.46
N PRO A 100 5.20 7.79 13.87
CA PRO A 100 3.82 7.33 13.88
C PRO A 100 3.37 6.96 12.46
N THR A 101 2.68 5.84 12.31
CA THR A 101 2.13 5.43 11.00
C THR A 101 1.01 6.37 10.58
N GLY A 102 1.21 7.11 9.49
CA GLY A 102 0.22 8.06 8.97
C GLY A 102 0.70 8.82 7.73
N GLY A 103 -0.09 9.81 7.31
CA GLY A 103 0.22 10.69 6.17
C GLY A 103 0.36 9.94 4.84
N SER A 104 -0.36 8.84 4.67
CA SER A 104 -0.33 7.98 3.47
C SER A 104 1.03 7.35 3.12
N SER A 105 2.06 7.53 3.96
CA SER A 105 3.45 7.15 3.65
C SER A 105 3.89 5.81 4.25
N GLY A 106 3.15 5.30 5.23
CA GLY A 106 3.58 4.16 6.05
C GLY A 106 3.83 2.89 5.25
N SER A 107 2.91 2.52 4.36
CA SER A 107 3.02 1.29 3.56
C SER A 107 4.17 1.35 2.57
N GLU A 108 4.33 2.47 1.86
CA GLU A 108 5.44 2.66 0.92
C GLU A 108 6.79 2.68 1.63
N SER A 109 6.89 3.35 2.77
CA SER A 109 8.14 3.46 3.54
C SER A 109 8.58 2.09 4.08
N ALA A 110 7.65 1.31 4.63
CA ALA A 110 7.93 -0.05 5.10
C ALA A 110 8.29 -1.00 3.95
N ALA A 111 7.57 -0.91 2.83
CA ALA A 111 7.85 -1.68 1.63
C ALA A 111 9.23 -1.36 1.06
N TYR A 112 9.59 -0.06 0.97
CA TYR A 112 10.90 0.39 0.53
C TYR A 112 12.01 -0.16 1.45
N ALA A 113 11.88 0.00 2.77
CA ALA A 113 12.87 -0.52 3.69
C ALA A 113 13.03 -2.05 3.57
N THR A 114 11.91 -2.76 3.36
CA THR A 114 11.91 -4.20 3.14
C THR A 114 12.61 -4.57 1.83
N LYS A 115 12.36 -3.82 0.74
CA LYS A 115 13.04 -4.00 -0.54
C LYS A 115 14.56 -3.90 -0.37
N ILE A 116 15.06 -2.84 0.28
CA ILE A 116 16.51 -2.66 0.46
C ILE A 116 17.12 -3.80 1.29
N ALA A 117 16.44 -4.22 2.37
CA ALA A 117 16.88 -5.36 3.17
C ALA A 117 16.91 -6.67 2.36
N CYS A 118 15.90 -6.91 1.52
CA CYS A 118 15.85 -8.08 0.64
C CYS A 118 16.95 -8.05 -0.44
N GLU A 119 17.20 -6.89 -1.06
CA GLU A 119 18.25 -6.71 -2.06
C GLU A 119 19.64 -7.02 -1.49
N GLU A 120 19.90 -6.63 -0.24
CA GLU A 120 21.14 -6.96 0.46
C GLU A 120 21.28 -8.48 0.69
N ILE A 121 20.19 -9.18 1.04
CA ILE A 121 20.20 -10.66 1.15
C ILE A 121 20.45 -11.29 -0.22
N VAL A 122 19.76 -10.82 -1.27
CA VAL A 122 19.94 -11.31 -2.65
C VAL A 122 21.39 -11.15 -3.09
N LYS A 123 22.01 -9.99 -2.82
CA LYS A 123 23.43 -9.74 -3.12
C LYS A 123 24.36 -10.74 -2.43
N ARG A 124 24.08 -11.10 -1.17
CA ARG A 124 24.84 -12.13 -0.44
C ARG A 124 24.62 -13.53 -1.02
N LEU A 125 23.46 -13.79 -1.63
CA LEU A 125 23.12 -15.06 -2.27
C LEU A 125 23.63 -15.18 -3.71
N GLU A 126 23.98 -14.07 -4.37
CA GLU A 126 24.45 -14.05 -5.77
C GLU A 126 25.57 -15.05 -6.09
N PRO A 127 26.64 -15.21 -5.28
CA PRO A 127 27.71 -16.14 -5.60
C PRO A 127 27.20 -17.59 -5.70
N PHE A 128 26.28 -17.98 -4.82
CA PHE A 128 25.70 -19.33 -4.82
C PHE A 128 24.74 -19.54 -5.99
N LYS A 129 23.99 -18.50 -6.37
CA LYS A 129 23.11 -18.52 -7.54
C LYS A 129 23.91 -18.58 -8.85
N LYS A 130 25.09 -17.94 -8.92
CA LYS A 130 26.00 -18.05 -10.08
C LYS A 130 26.62 -19.44 -10.19
N GLU A 131 26.95 -20.06 -9.07
CA GLU A 131 27.51 -21.42 -9.05
C GLU A 131 26.48 -22.49 -9.41
N ASN A 132 25.22 -22.32 -8.98
CA ASN A 132 24.10 -23.19 -9.37
C ASN A 132 22.86 -22.36 -9.75
N PRO A 133 22.73 -21.98 -11.03
CA PRO A 133 21.61 -21.15 -11.52
C PRO A 133 20.23 -21.81 -11.38
N THR A 134 20.19 -23.14 -11.28
CA THR A 134 18.96 -23.94 -11.15
C THR A 134 18.62 -24.28 -9.71
N ALA A 135 19.42 -23.84 -8.73
CA ALA A 135 19.15 -24.10 -7.32
C ALA A 135 17.81 -23.47 -6.90
N THR A 136 17.02 -24.26 -6.19
CA THR A 136 15.82 -23.79 -5.50
C THR A 136 16.19 -22.80 -4.40
N TRP A 137 15.23 -21.98 -3.97
CA TRP A 137 15.41 -21.08 -2.84
C TRP A 137 15.97 -21.79 -1.60
N LYS A 138 15.40 -22.96 -1.25
CA LYS A 138 15.84 -23.75 -0.09
C LYS A 138 17.29 -24.22 -0.22
N GLU A 139 17.71 -24.66 -1.39
CA GLU A 139 19.10 -25.07 -1.63
C GLU A 139 20.06 -23.88 -1.53
N LEU A 140 19.68 -22.71 -2.05
CA LEU A 140 20.49 -21.50 -1.98
C LEU A 140 20.71 -21.05 -0.52
N VAL A 141 19.65 -20.97 0.27
CA VAL A 141 19.73 -20.52 1.67
C VAL A 141 20.43 -21.56 2.55
N ALA A 142 20.22 -22.86 2.31
CA ALA A 142 20.93 -23.92 3.02
C ALA A 142 22.43 -23.88 2.72
N LYS A 143 22.81 -23.65 1.45
CA LYS A 143 24.21 -23.49 1.07
C LYS A 143 24.84 -22.24 1.67
N ALA A 144 24.12 -21.12 1.65
CA ALA A 144 24.58 -19.88 2.27
C ALA A 144 24.79 -20.05 3.78
N LYS A 145 23.86 -20.74 4.47
CA LYS A 145 24.02 -21.12 5.88
C LYS A 145 25.26 -21.99 6.11
N ALA A 146 25.47 -23.03 5.30
CA ALA A 146 26.64 -23.90 5.40
C ALA A 146 27.96 -23.13 5.22
N ASN A 147 27.93 -22.02 4.48
CA ASN A 147 29.05 -21.11 4.28
C ASN A 147 29.06 -19.91 5.25
N GLN A 148 28.30 -19.97 6.35
CA GLN A 148 28.27 -18.97 7.42
C GLN A 148 27.89 -17.55 6.93
N VAL A 149 27.10 -17.45 5.86
CA VAL A 149 26.62 -16.17 5.34
C VAL A 149 25.50 -15.63 6.20
N ASN A 150 25.57 -14.34 6.55
CA ASN A 150 24.52 -13.66 7.28
C ASN A 150 23.27 -13.49 6.40
N LEU A 151 22.18 -14.20 6.74
CA LEU A 151 20.88 -14.13 6.08
C LEU A 151 19.86 -13.24 6.81
N ASN A 152 20.35 -12.34 7.66
CA ASN A 152 19.57 -11.25 8.25
C ASN A 152 20.06 -9.91 7.68
N ALA A 153 19.12 -9.06 7.29
CA ALA A 153 19.39 -7.71 6.86
C ALA A 153 18.31 -6.76 7.37
N SER A 154 18.68 -5.50 7.57
CA SER A 154 17.73 -4.46 7.92
C SER A 154 18.06 -3.15 7.24
N HIS A 155 17.04 -2.30 7.12
CA HIS A 155 17.17 -0.96 6.60
C HIS A 155 16.20 -0.02 7.32
N MET A 156 16.62 1.22 7.53
CA MET A 156 15.75 2.27 8.04
C MET A 156 15.49 3.26 6.91
N PHE A 157 14.26 3.25 6.39
CA PHE A 157 13.81 4.28 5.47
C PHE A 157 13.92 5.66 6.12
N THR A 158 14.36 6.64 5.34
CA THR A 158 14.29 8.06 5.66
C THR A 158 13.94 8.87 4.41
N PRO A 159 13.43 10.11 4.53
CA PRO A 159 13.18 10.97 3.37
C PRO A 159 14.46 11.43 2.64
N ARG A 160 15.64 10.98 3.10
CA ARG A 160 16.93 11.19 2.43
C ARG A 160 17.30 10.06 1.48
N ASP A 161 16.56 8.96 1.49
CA ASP A 161 16.65 7.92 0.46
C ASP A 161 16.25 8.47 -0.91
N ASP A 162 16.57 7.74 -1.99
CA ASP A 162 16.23 8.13 -3.36
C ASP A 162 14.73 7.89 -3.65
N VAL A 163 13.90 8.70 -2.99
CA VAL A 163 12.45 8.73 -3.13
C VAL A 163 11.98 10.14 -3.44
N LYS A 164 10.91 10.26 -4.23
CA LYS A 164 10.40 11.55 -4.69
C LYS A 164 8.97 11.74 -4.22
N SER A 165 8.71 12.90 -3.64
CA SER A 165 7.35 13.34 -3.35
C SER A 165 6.59 13.53 -4.66
N TYR A 166 5.29 13.27 -4.63
CA TYR A 166 4.43 13.31 -5.80
C TYR A 166 3.02 13.80 -5.41
N HIS A 167 2.19 14.05 -6.41
CA HIS A 167 0.80 14.45 -6.19
C HIS A 167 -0.11 13.29 -6.54
N ILE A 168 -1.14 13.07 -5.70
CA ILE A 168 -2.20 12.11 -5.97
C ILE A 168 -3.38 12.91 -6.51
N TYR A 169 -3.79 12.59 -7.74
CA TYR A 169 -4.91 13.25 -8.39
C TYR A 169 -6.15 12.40 -8.33
N GLY A 170 -7.30 13.03 -8.23
CA GLY A 170 -8.57 12.34 -8.31
C GLY A 170 -9.70 13.22 -8.80
N VAL A 171 -10.83 12.61 -9.12
CA VAL A 171 -12.08 13.29 -9.41
C VAL A 171 -13.25 12.43 -8.95
N ALA A 172 -14.21 13.06 -8.27
CA ALA A 172 -15.43 12.42 -7.84
C ALA A 172 -16.65 13.13 -8.42
N ALA A 173 -17.58 12.36 -9.00
CA ALA A 173 -18.91 12.82 -9.38
C ALA A 173 -19.95 12.20 -8.45
N ILE A 174 -20.66 13.02 -7.69
CA ILE A 174 -21.58 12.57 -6.64
C ILE A 174 -22.96 13.15 -6.89
N GLU A 175 -23.98 12.29 -6.89
CA GLU A 175 -25.39 12.67 -6.96
C GLU A 175 -26.10 12.30 -5.67
N VAL A 176 -26.89 13.24 -5.16
CA VAL A 176 -27.66 13.12 -3.92
C VAL A 176 -29.12 13.50 -4.15
N GLU A 177 -30.02 12.91 -3.38
CA GLU A 177 -31.41 13.36 -3.21
C GLU A 177 -31.62 13.84 -1.78
N VAL A 178 -32.29 14.97 -1.62
CA VAL A 178 -32.59 15.61 -0.33
C VAL A 178 -34.10 15.75 -0.21
N ASP A 179 -34.64 15.30 0.93
CA ASP A 179 -35.97 15.63 1.38
C ASP A 179 -35.94 16.99 2.09
N ILE A 180 -36.60 17.98 1.49
CA ILE A 180 -36.55 19.37 1.94
C ILE A 180 -37.35 19.61 3.23
N LEU A 181 -38.31 18.73 3.55
CA LEU A 181 -39.14 18.87 4.74
C LEU A 181 -38.44 18.35 6.00
N THR A 182 -37.61 17.32 5.84
CA THR A 182 -36.96 16.62 6.96
C THR A 182 -35.46 16.89 7.05
N GLY A 183 -34.82 17.31 5.95
CA GLY A 183 -33.37 17.43 5.84
C GLY A 183 -32.64 16.09 5.62
N GLN A 184 -33.38 14.97 5.54
CA GLN A 184 -32.79 13.68 5.20
C GLN A 184 -32.23 13.72 3.78
N HIS A 185 -31.07 13.14 3.58
CA HIS A 185 -30.48 12.98 2.25
C HIS A 185 -29.97 11.57 2.03
N GLN A 186 -29.84 11.20 0.76
CA GLN A 186 -29.30 9.94 0.32
C GLN A 186 -28.32 10.19 -0.82
N VAL A 187 -27.13 9.57 -0.74
CA VAL A 187 -26.22 9.46 -1.88
C VAL A 187 -26.80 8.43 -2.83
N LEU A 188 -27.15 8.87 -4.04
CA LEU A 188 -27.74 8.01 -5.07
C LEU A 188 -26.67 7.26 -5.86
N ARG A 189 -25.58 7.96 -6.19
CA ARG A 189 -24.46 7.40 -6.96
C ARG A 189 -23.20 8.23 -6.75
N ALA A 190 -22.08 7.56 -6.57
CA ALA A 190 -20.74 8.13 -6.61
C ALA A 190 -19.91 7.44 -7.69
N ASP A 191 -19.23 8.22 -8.52
CA ASP A 191 -18.23 7.74 -9.48
C ASP A 191 -16.90 8.40 -9.12
N ILE A 192 -15.90 7.61 -8.75
CA ILE A 192 -14.58 8.08 -8.30
C ILE A 192 -13.53 7.55 -9.28
N LEU A 193 -12.64 8.44 -9.71
CA LEU A 193 -11.43 8.10 -10.45
C LEU A 193 -10.25 8.70 -9.71
N GLU A 194 -9.31 7.87 -9.26
CA GLU A 194 -8.12 8.29 -8.53
C GLU A 194 -6.88 7.71 -9.20
N ASP A 195 -5.86 8.55 -9.35
CA ASP A 195 -4.55 8.16 -9.87
C ASP A 195 -3.72 7.53 -8.75
N ALA A 196 -3.75 6.20 -8.68
CA ALA A 196 -2.95 5.40 -7.77
C ALA A 196 -1.55 5.05 -8.34
N GLY A 197 -1.16 5.61 -9.49
CA GLY A 197 0.04 5.20 -10.20
C GLY A 197 0.05 3.70 -10.53
N ILE A 198 1.18 3.04 -10.27
CA ILE A 198 1.27 1.57 -10.33
C ILE A 198 0.98 1.01 -8.94
N SER A 199 -0.28 0.65 -8.72
CA SER A 199 -0.74 0.07 -7.47
C SER A 199 0.04 -1.20 -7.10
N LEU A 200 0.52 -1.25 -5.86
CA LEU A 200 1.18 -2.43 -5.30
C LEU A 200 0.19 -3.56 -5.02
N SER A 201 -1.04 -3.21 -4.63
CA SER A 201 -2.12 -4.16 -4.33
C SER A 201 -3.47 -3.52 -4.68
N PRO A 202 -3.98 -3.72 -5.90
CA PRO A 202 -5.13 -3.00 -6.42
C PRO A 202 -6.40 -3.14 -5.59
N GLU A 203 -6.63 -4.32 -5.01
CA GLU A 203 -7.81 -4.59 -4.18
C GLU A 203 -7.72 -3.87 -2.83
N VAL A 204 -6.51 -3.79 -2.25
CA VAL A 204 -6.27 -3.02 -1.03
C VAL A 204 -6.45 -1.53 -1.30
N ASP A 205 -5.89 -1.03 -2.40
CA ASP A 205 -5.97 0.38 -2.76
C ASP A 205 -7.41 0.80 -3.08
N LEU A 206 -8.17 -0.05 -3.78
CA LEU A 206 -9.61 0.17 -4.00
C LEU A 206 -10.36 0.27 -2.67
N GLY A 207 -10.11 -0.65 -1.74
CA GLY A 207 -10.72 -0.61 -0.40
C GLY A 207 -10.34 0.64 0.41
N GLN A 208 -9.13 1.18 0.22
CA GLN A 208 -8.73 2.45 0.84
C GLN A 208 -9.50 3.64 0.25
N ILE A 209 -9.65 3.69 -1.08
CA ILE A 209 -10.42 4.75 -1.75
C ILE A 209 -11.88 4.72 -1.29
N GLU A 210 -12.50 3.55 -1.30
CA GLU A 210 -13.88 3.36 -0.84
C GLU A 210 -14.05 3.71 0.64
N GLY A 211 -13.12 3.27 1.49
CA GLY A 211 -13.16 3.54 2.93
C GLY A 211 -12.90 5.01 3.29
N ALA A 212 -12.07 5.72 2.53
CA ALA A 212 -11.79 7.14 2.74
C ALA A 212 -12.89 8.06 2.20
N PHE A 213 -13.66 7.60 1.21
CA PHE A 213 -14.79 8.34 0.66
C PHE A 213 -15.99 8.44 1.63
N VAL A 214 -16.24 7.38 2.41
CA VAL A 214 -17.35 7.28 3.37
C VAL A 214 -17.09 8.06 4.64
#